data_AF-A0A965L301-F1
#
_entry.id   AF-A0A965L301-F1
#
_cell.length_a   1.000
_cell.length_b   1.000
_cell.length_c   1.000
_cell.angle_alpha   90.00
_cell.angle_beta   90.00
_cell.angle_gamma   90.00
#
_symmetry.space_group_name_H-M   'P 1'
#
loop_
_entity.id
_entity.type
_entity.pdbx_description
1 polymer ?
#
loop_
_entity_poly.entity_id
_entity_poly.type
_entity_poly.pdbx_seq_one_letter_code
_entity_poly.pdbx_strand_id
1 'polypeptide(L)'
;NYAIKAPIQALVKRFSTSKSIVMHFANPFTLTQFENLNRASALIMTYQDGIAQQEAAAEVIFGGIAAEGKMPVSASKDYPFGLGLVTPTLARLQYNVLPEAVGIQGSYLAQQVDSLANLAIQIKGTPGAVVLIAKEGKVIYHKAYGSQIYETTEPLKKSDIFDLASITKISTSVPALMHWQDQGKFSVQNTMGEFIPALANSNKKDLKYEDILTHQAKLKAWIPFWQDYIDSTDMIVHSKKFNEMYAKEDLKYSFVEKYFTKSAGEERVKKIIRQKKDLWATCVDIKTEVTRWKPFTLSYAQSDEYPVQVAPNLWAHKSISNQIFEAIKSSALREKKEYVYSDLSYYLLPQMAPKITGKTWPEYLGNTFYRPLGASTLVYQAEKYFPLARIVPTEYDSLFRKTLIHGKVHDEGAALLDGISGHAGLFGNANDLAKLMQMYLQKGFYGGQQYIQESTVKQWTNYPFSMEENSRRGIGFDKVDRKKPGISAAASASASSFGHSGFTGTYTWIDPEQDLVYVFLSNRVYPTRNNSKISDANIRTGINEVIYKAIKKGN
;
A
#
# COMPACT_ATOMS: atom_id res chain seq x y z
N ASN A 1 -42.22 29.57 -9.23
CA ASN A 1 -42.17 29.16 -10.65
C ASN A 1 -41.04 28.15 -10.81
N TYR A 2 -41.34 26.85 -10.84
CA TYR A 2 -40.33 25.77 -10.87
C TYR A 2 -39.95 25.38 -12.32
N ALA A 3 -39.87 26.35 -13.23
CA ALA A 3 -39.62 26.07 -14.64
C ALA A 3 -38.17 25.62 -14.85
N ILE A 4 -38.00 24.40 -15.36
CA ILE A 4 -36.71 23.87 -15.77
C ILE A 4 -36.34 24.48 -17.13
N LYS A 5 -35.09 24.95 -17.26
CA LYS A 5 -34.61 25.59 -18.49
C LYS A 5 -34.58 24.56 -19.64
N ALA A 6 -35.00 24.97 -20.84
CA ALA A 6 -35.03 24.12 -22.03
C ALA A 6 -33.70 23.37 -22.34
N PRO A 7 -32.50 23.96 -22.15
CA PRO A 7 -31.25 23.22 -22.31
C PRO A 7 -31.11 22.01 -21.37
N ILE A 8 -31.61 22.12 -20.13
CA ILE A 8 -31.57 21.02 -19.15
C ILE A 8 -32.53 19.91 -19.58
N GLN A 9 -33.74 20.27 -20.04
CA GLN A 9 -34.72 19.30 -20.55
C GLN A 9 -34.16 18.52 -21.75
N ALA A 10 -33.50 19.22 -22.69
CA ALA A 10 -32.86 18.61 -23.85
C ALA A 10 -31.71 17.67 -23.45
N LEU A 11 -30.90 18.07 -22.46
CA LEU A 11 -29.82 17.24 -21.91
C LEU A 11 -30.38 15.92 -21.34
N VAL A 12 -31.38 16.01 -20.46
CA VAL A 12 -32.01 14.84 -19.85
C VAL A 12 -32.64 13.94 -20.90
N LYS A 13 -33.36 14.50 -21.88
CA LYS A 13 -33.94 13.76 -23.00
C LYS A 13 -32.90 12.99 -23.82
N ARG A 14 -31.71 13.58 -24.03
CA ARG A 14 -30.62 12.97 -24.79
C ARG A 14 -29.95 11.81 -24.06
N PHE A 15 -29.77 11.93 -22.75
CA PHE A 15 -28.98 10.97 -21.97
C PHE A 15 -29.81 9.92 -21.21
N SER A 16 -31.14 10.09 -21.13
CA SER A 16 -32.05 9.08 -20.57
C SER A 16 -32.14 7.87 -21.49
N THR A 17 -31.37 6.83 -21.16
CA THR A 17 -31.25 5.58 -21.90
C THR A 17 -31.26 4.38 -20.97
N SER A 18 -31.42 3.17 -21.50
CA SER A 18 -31.40 1.94 -20.69
C SER A 18 -30.04 1.62 -20.06
N LYS A 19 -29.04 2.49 -20.22
CA LYS A 19 -27.71 2.45 -19.60
C LYS A 19 -27.43 3.65 -18.69
N SER A 20 -28.44 4.42 -18.32
CA SER A 20 -28.31 5.61 -17.48
C SER A 20 -29.21 5.53 -16.24
N ILE A 21 -28.69 6.02 -15.11
CA ILE A 21 -29.48 6.33 -13.92
C ILE A 21 -29.65 7.86 -13.88
N VAL A 22 -30.89 8.33 -13.75
CA VAL A 22 -31.18 9.76 -13.61
C VAL A 22 -31.39 10.08 -12.14
N MET A 23 -30.69 11.10 -11.64
CA MET A 23 -30.87 11.62 -10.28
C MET A 23 -31.59 12.96 -10.35
N HIS A 24 -32.66 13.11 -9.56
CA HIS A 24 -33.49 14.31 -9.56
C HIS A 24 -33.43 15.04 -8.21
N PHE A 25 -32.59 16.07 -8.17
CA PHE A 25 -32.32 16.94 -7.01
C PHE A 25 -33.23 18.17 -6.97
N ALA A 26 -34.53 17.99 -7.18
CA ALA A 26 -35.49 19.09 -7.17
C ALA A 26 -36.86 18.61 -6.72
N ASN A 27 -37.85 19.50 -6.67
CA ASN A 27 -39.21 19.16 -6.33
C ASN A 27 -39.78 18.06 -7.27
N PRO A 28 -40.48 17.03 -6.76
CA PRO A 28 -41.05 15.95 -7.58
C PRO A 28 -41.97 16.42 -8.71
N PHE A 29 -42.69 17.53 -8.54
CA PHE A 29 -43.61 18.03 -9.56
C PHE A 29 -42.88 18.49 -10.85
N THR A 30 -41.58 18.78 -10.79
CA THR A 30 -40.80 19.13 -11.99
C THR A 30 -40.46 17.93 -12.87
N LEU A 31 -40.69 16.69 -12.41
CA LEU A 31 -40.53 15.48 -13.24
C LEU A 31 -41.41 15.53 -14.49
N THR A 32 -42.57 16.18 -14.41
CA THR A 32 -43.50 16.38 -15.54
C THR A 32 -42.93 17.22 -16.67
N GLN A 33 -41.82 17.92 -16.43
CA GLN A 33 -41.17 18.79 -17.40
C GLN A 33 -40.08 18.07 -18.21
N PHE A 34 -39.86 16.77 -17.97
CA PHE A 34 -38.87 15.98 -18.69
C PHE A 34 -39.54 14.89 -19.54
N GLU A 35 -39.16 14.82 -20.81
CA GLU A 35 -39.53 13.72 -21.69
C GLU A 35 -38.53 12.57 -21.57
N ASN A 36 -38.99 11.34 -21.84
CA ASN A 36 -38.17 10.12 -21.92
C ASN A 36 -37.46 9.68 -20.63
N LEU A 37 -37.81 10.21 -19.46
CA LEU A 37 -37.24 9.73 -18.19
C LEU A 37 -37.50 8.23 -17.96
N ASN A 38 -38.63 7.71 -18.45
CA ASN A 38 -38.97 6.29 -18.41
C ASN A 38 -38.03 5.39 -19.23
N ARG A 39 -37.14 5.95 -20.07
CA ARG A 39 -36.10 5.19 -20.77
C ARG A 39 -34.86 4.95 -19.91
N ALA A 40 -34.67 5.73 -18.86
CA ALA A 40 -33.58 5.52 -17.91
C ALA A 40 -33.75 4.17 -17.21
N SER A 41 -32.64 3.49 -16.89
CA SER A 41 -32.66 2.23 -16.13
C SER A 41 -33.27 2.43 -14.74
N ALA A 42 -33.05 3.60 -14.15
CA ALA A 42 -33.61 4.00 -12.87
C ALA A 42 -33.70 5.53 -12.77
N LEU A 43 -34.66 6.00 -11.97
CA LEU A 43 -34.82 7.38 -11.52
C LEU A 43 -34.68 7.40 -10.00
N ILE A 44 -33.77 8.22 -9.48
CA ILE A 44 -33.58 8.43 -8.04
C ILE A 44 -34.09 9.83 -7.69
N MET A 45 -35.13 9.86 -6.87
CA MET A 45 -35.78 11.08 -6.39
C MET A 45 -35.15 11.51 -5.06
N THR A 46 -34.42 12.63 -5.03
CA THR A 46 -33.67 13.08 -3.84
C THR A 46 -34.24 14.36 -3.21
N TYR A 47 -35.22 14.98 -3.87
CA TYR A 47 -36.00 16.17 -3.46
C TYR A 47 -35.23 17.50 -3.38
N GLN A 48 -34.01 17.48 -2.87
CA GLN A 48 -33.17 18.66 -2.62
C GLN A 48 -31.77 18.43 -3.20
N ASP A 49 -31.06 19.52 -3.49
CA ASP A 49 -29.72 19.53 -4.07
C ASP A 49 -28.59 19.69 -3.05
N GLY A 50 -28.89 19.48 -1.76
CA GLY A 50 -27.89 19.51 -0.69
C GLY A 50 -26.85 18.39 -0.80
N ILE A 51 -25.68 18.63 -0.19
CA ILE A 51 -24.54 17.69 -0.21
C ILE A 51 -24.95 16.32 0.34
N ALA A 52 -25.68 16.29 1.46
CA ALA A 52 -26.14 15.03 2.07
C ALA A 52 -27.03 14.21 1.11
N GLN A 53 -27.91 14.86 0.34
CA GLN A 53 -28.75 14.20 -0.66
C GLN A 53 -27.93 13.68 -1.84
N GLN A 54 -26.93 14.43 -2.29
CA GLN A 54 -26.01 13.99 -3.36
C GLN A 54 -25.20 12.77 -2.93
N GLU A 55 -24.69 12.77 -1.70
CA GLU A 55 -23.93 11.66 -1.14
C GLU A 55 -24.81 10.43 -0.91
N ALA A 56 -26.00 10.59 -0.34
CA ALA A 56 -26.96 9.50 -0.19
C ALA A 56 -27.38 8.90 -1.55
N ALA A 57 -27.58 9.72 -2.58
CA ALA A 57 -27.86 9.24 -3.93
C ALA A 57 -26.71 8.41 -4.51
N ALA A 58 -25.46 8.87 -4.31
CA ALA A 58 -24.29 8.10 -4.70
C ALA A 58 -24.21 6.76 -3.94
N GLU A 59 -24.46 6.77 -2.62
CA GLU A 59 -24.47 5.55 -1.82
C GLU A 59 -25.56 4.58 -2.25
N VAL A 60 -26.76 5.05 -2.61
CA VAL A 60 -27.82 4.20 -3.19
C VAL A 60 -27.35 3.58 -4.51
N ILE A 61 -26.78 4.37 -5.42
CA ILE A 61 -26.32 3.88 -6.74
C ILE A 61 -25.28 2.77 -6.58
N PHE A 62 -24.33 2.95 -5.67
CA PHE A 62 -23.26 1.99 -5.46
C PHE A 62 -23.63 0.86 -4.48
N GLY A 63 -24.80 0.92 -3.84
CA GLY A 63 -25.29 -0.08 -2.89
C GLY A 63 -24.63 -0.01 -1.51
N GLY A 64 -24.16 1.17 -1.08
CA GLY A 64 -23.78 1.44 0.31
C GLY A 64 -25.00 1.39 1.22
N ILE A 65 -26.06 2.11 0.85
CA ILE A 65 -27.35 2.11 1.53
C ILE A 65 -28.43 1.49 0.64
N ALA A 66 -29.46 0.93 1.27
CA ALA A 66 -30.64 0.43 0.58
C ALA A 66 -31.48 1.59 0.00
N ALA A 67 -32.11 1.40 -1.15
CA ALA A 67 -33.18 2.28 -1.60
C ALA A 67 -34.49 1.73 -1.05
N GLU A 68 -35.16 2.48 -0.17
CA GLU A 68 -36.46 2.09 0.41
C GLU A 68 -37.53 3.15 0.21
N GLY A 69 -37.12 4.35 -0.26
CA GLY A 69 -38.00 5.49 -0.45
C GLY A 69 -39.10 5.22 -1.47
N LYS A 70 -40.31 5.68 -1.14
CA LYS A 70 -41.47 5.72 -2.04
C LYS A 70 -41.87 7.17 -2.25
N MET A 71 -42.48 7.47 -3.39
CA MET A 71 -43.04 8.78 -3.72
C MET A 71 -44.13 9.15 -2.69
N PRO A 72 -43.96 10.23 -1.90
CA PRO A 72 -44.92 10.66 -0.90
C PRO A 72 -46.05 11.52 -1.50
N VAL A 73 -45.99 11.79 -2.81
CA VAL A 73 -46.97 12.59 -3.57
C VAL A 73 -47.14 12.01 -4.97
N SER A 74 -48.30 12.23 -5.59
CA SER A 74 -48.52 11.95 -7.01
C SER A 74 -48.11 13.15 -7.87
N ALA A 75 -47.00 13.07 -8.58
CA ALA A 75 -46.54 14.14 -9.48
C ALA A 75 -47.21 14.09 -10.87
N SER A 76 -47.50 12.88 -11.36
CA SER A 76 -48.26 12.63 -12.60
C SER A 76 -48.86 11.21 -12.59
N LYS A 77 -49.52 10.80 -13.67
CA LYS A 77 -49.96 9.41 -13.86
C LYS A 77 -48.78 8.42 -13.91
N ASP A 78 -47.64 8.86 -14.45
CA ASP A 78 -46.42 8.04 -14.56
C ASP A 78 -45.63 8.01 -13.25
N TYR A 79 -45.85 8.99 -12.36
CA TYR A 79 -45.18 9.12 -11.06
C TYR A 79 -46.21 9.26 -9.91
N PRO A 80 -47.01 8.22 -9.63
CA PRO A 80 -48.03 8.26 -8.60
C PRO A 80 -47.45 8.13 -7.18
N PHE A 81 -48.24 8.52 -6.18
CA PHE A 81 -48.00 8.24 -4.76
C PHE A 81 -47.72 6.75 -4.55
N GLY A 82 -46.73 6.44 -3.69
CA GLY A 82 -46.32 5.08 -3.38
C GLY A 82 -45.38 4.44 -4.42
N LEU A 83 -45.11 5.08 -5.56
CA LEU A 83 -44.14 4.57 -6.54
C LEU A 83 -42.73 4.54 -5.94
N GLY A 84 -42.00 3.45 -6.14
CA GLY A 84 -40.58 3.36 -5.80
C GLY A 84 -40.11 1.91 -5.84
N LEU A 85 -38.81 1.73 -6.01
CA LEU A 85 -38.17 0.41 -6.00
C LEU A 85 -37.49 0.19 -4.66
N VAL A 86 -37.49 -1.06 -4.19
CA VAL A 86 -36.70 -1.45 -3.03
C VAL A 86 -35.44 -2.16 -3.52
N THR A 87 -34.27 -1.70 -3.08
CA THR A 87 -32.98 -2.36 -3.40
C THR A 87 -32.23 -2.67 -2.11
N PRO A 88 -31.63 -3.87 -1.97
CA PRO A 88 -30.82 -4.20 -0.80
C PRO A 88 -29.51 -3.40 -0.81
N THR A 89 -28.86 -3.31 0.36
CA THR A 89 -27.44 -2.94 0.43
C THR A 89 -26.57 -4.06 -0.16
N LEU A 90 -25.43 -3.68 -0.74
CA LEU A 90 -24.41 -4.59 -1.24
C LEU A 90 -23.29 -4.84 -0.23
N ALA A 91 -23.48 -4.46 1.04
CA ALA A 91 -22.46 -4.48 2.08
C ALA A 91 -21.18 -3.74 1.65
N ARG A 92 -21.35 -2.56 1.03
CA ARG A 92 -20.27 -1.59 0.87
C ARG A 92 -20.17 -0.72 2.11
N LEU A 93 -19.04 -0.05 2.23
CA LEU A 93 -18.87 0.97 3.26
C LEU A 93 -19.92 2.07 3.08
N GLN A 94 -20.57 2.45 4.17
CA GLN A 94 -21.46 3.61 4.26
C GLN A 94 -20.68 4.84 4.72
N TYR A 95 -21.12 6.02 4.32
CA TYR A 95 -20.42 7.27 4.60
C TYR A 95 -21.31 8.28 5.32
N ASN A 96 -20.69 9.34 5.84
CA ASN A 96 -21.36 10.42 6.58
C ASN A 96 -22.18 9.95 7.78
N VAL A 97 -21.70 8.90 8.44
CA VAL A 97 -22.33 8.33 9.63
C VAL A 97 -21.66 8.91 10.86
N LEU A 98 -22.48 9.41 11.81
CA LEU A 98 -21.97 9.85 13.11
C LEU A 98 -21.52 8.64 13.96
N PRO A 99 -20.43 8.75 14.73
CA PRO A 99 -19.98 7.68 15.63
C PRO A 99 -21.09 7.16 16.57
N GLU A 100 -22.01 8.02 16.99
CA GLU A 100 -23.12 7.67 17.87
C GLU A 100 -24.07 6.64 17.23
N ALA A 101 -24.18 6.60 15.90
CA ALA A 101 -25.04 5.65 15.17
C ALA A 101 -24.52 4.20 15.21
N VAL A 102 -23.34 3.98 15.79
CA VAL A 102 -22.73 2.66 16.03
C VAL A 102 -22.26 2.51 17.48
N GLY A 103 -22.88 3.25 18.41
CA GLY A 103 -22.61 3.14 19.84
C GLY A 103 -21.21 3.64 20.25
N ILE A 104 -20.62 4.59 19.53
CA ILE A 104 -19.32 5.18 19.87
C ILE A 104 -19.50 6.63 20.32
N GLN A 105 -18.85 7.01 21.43
CA GLN A 105 -18.82 8.40 21.88
C GLN A 105 -17.97 9.27 20.94
N GLY A 106 -18.61 9.98 20.01
CA GLY A 106 -17.94 10.67 18.91
C GLY A 106 -17.05 11.84 19.35
N SER A 107 -17.49 12.63 20.33
CA SER A 107 -16.71 13.76 20.85
C SER A 107 -15.39 13.33 21.49
N TYR A 108 -15.42 12.26 22.30
CA TYR A 108 -14.23 11.67 22.89
C TYR A 108 -13.31 11.08 21.82
N LEU A 109 -13.86 10.30 20.89
CA LEU A 109 -13.08 9.73 19.78
C LEU A 109 -12.35 10.84 19.02
N ALA A 110 -13.08 11.85 18.56
CA ALA A 110 -12.53 12.94 17.77
C ALA A 110 -11.43 13.70 18.52
N GLN A 111 -11.68 14.09 19.78
CA GLN A 111 -10.71 14.84 20.58
C GLN A 111 -9.41 14.06 20.79
N GLN A 112 -9.50 12.77 21.12
CA GLN A 112 -8.34 11.95 21.44
C GLN A 112 -7.54 11.58 20.17
N VAL A 113 -8.22 11.26 19.07
CA VAL A 113 -7.57 11.01 17.78
C VAL A 113 -6.89 12.28 17.27
N ASP A 114 -7.56 13.44 17.34
CA ASP A 114 -6.97 14.74 16.99
C ASP A 114 -5.72 15.04 17.81
N SER A 115 -5.77 14.79 19.13
CA SER A 115 -4.62 15.00 20.02
C SER A 115 -3.41 14.16 19.62
N LEU A 116 -3.60 12.86 19.37
CA LEU A 116 -2.51 11.96 18.99
C LEU A 116 -1.97 12.24 17.58
N ALA A 117 -2.84 12.55 16.62
CA ALA A 117 -2.42 12.92 15.27
C ALA A 117 -1.62 14.24 15.26
N ASN A 118 -2.08 15.25 16.00
CA ASN A 118 -1.35 16.52 16.14
C ASN A 118 -0.04 16.34 16.92
N LEU A 119 -0.01 15.47 17.94
CA LEU A 119 1.22 15.13 18.65
C LEU A 119 2.27 14.54 17.68
N ALA A 120 1.85 13.64 16.79
CA ALA A 120 2.74 13.04 15.79
C ALA A 120 3.41 14.08 14.87
N ILE A 121 2.67 15.14 14.52
CA ILE A 121 3.19 16.27 13.73
C ILE A 121 4.10 17.16 14.59
N GLN A 122 3.65 17.51 15.80
CA GLN A 122 4.38 18.38 16.73
C GLN A 122 5.76 17.83 17.08
N ILE A 123 5.87 16.53 17.34
CA ILE A 123 7.16 15.88 17.63
C ILE A 123 8.02 15.68 16.37
N LYS A 124 7.57 16.10 15.19
CA LYS A 124 8.17 15.81 13.88
C LYS A 124 8.36 14.30 13.67
N GLY A 125 7.32 13.53 14.04
CA GLY A 125 7.23 12.10 13.76
C GLY A 125 6.71 11.81 12.36
N THR A 126 5.94 12.73 11.77
CA THR A 126 5.53 12.75 10.37
C THR A 126 5.12 14.18 9.96
N PRO A 127 5.26 14.59 8.69
CA PRO A 127 4.68 15.84 8.18
C PRO A 127 3.16 15.87 8.26
N GLY A 128 2.53 14.73 7.97
CA GLY A 128 1.09 14.59 7.99
C GLY A 128 0.64 13.15 8.12
N ALA A 129 -0.66 12.96 8.34
CA ALA A 129 -1.28 11.65 8.44
C ALA A 129 -2.76 11.68 8.01
N VAL A 130 -3.28 10.56 7.53
CA VAL A 130 -4.72 10.33 7.31
C VAL A 130 -5.18 9.21 8.22
N VAL A 131 -6.26 9.46 8.97
CA VAL A 131 -6.92 8.49 9.84
C VAL A 131 -8.31 8.19 9.29
N LEU A 132 -8.62 6.90 9.12
CA LEU A 132 -9.95 6.41 8.78
C LEU A 132 -10.36 5.29 9.74
N ILE A 133 -11.57 5.41 10.28
CA ILE A 133 -12.17 4.44 11.20
C ILE A 133 -13.55 4.08 10.66
N ALA A 134 -13.78 2.80 10.45
CA ALA A 134 -15.08 2.26 10.09
C ALA A 134 -15.52 1.20 11.10
N LYS A 135 -16.79 1.27 11.51
CA LYS A 135 -17.42 0.36 12.47
C LYS A 135 -18.76 -0.08 11.89
N GLU A 136 -19.06 -1.37 11.89
CA GLU A 136 -20.31 -1.92 11.34
C GLU A 136 -20.53 -1.57 9.86
N GLY A 137 -19.45 -1.58 9.09
CA GLY A 137 -19.47 -1.16 7.68
C GLY A 137 -19.72 0.33 7.47
N LYS A 138 -19.71 1.17 8.52
CA LYS A 138 -19.94 2.63 8.44
C LYS A 138 -18.67 3.40 8.72
N VAL A 139 -18.25 4.28 7.82
CA VAL A 139 -17.12 5.19 8.01
C VAL A 139 -17.54 6.33 8.94
N ILE A 140 -17.09 6.26 10.19
CA ILE A 140 -17.45 7.18 11.27
C ILE A 140 -16.39 8.24 11.55
N TYR A 141 -15.19 8.04 11.03
CA TYR A 141 -14.10 8.99 11.15
C TYR A 141 -13.23 8.94 9.89
N HIS A 142 -12.97 10.09 9.27
CA HIS A 142 -12.06 10.18 8.13
C HIS A 142 -11.48 11.59 8.04
N LYS A 143 -10.24 11.77 8.51
CA LYS A 143 -9.60 13.10 8.63
C LYS A 143 -8.13 13.04 8.20
N ALA A 144 -7.67 14.12 7.59
CA ALA A 144 -6.26 14.36 7.24
C ALA A 144 -5.69 15.45 8.14
N TYR A 145 -4.40 15.34 8.47
CA TYR A 145 -3.68 16.22 9.37
C TYR A 145 -2.34 16.63 8.77
N GLY A 146 -1.90 17.85 9.06
CA GLY A 146 -0.61 18.37 8.62
C GLY A 146 -0.55 18.57 7.11
N SER A 147 0.61 18.31 6.54
CA SER A 147 0.93 18.51 5.13
C SER A 147 1.73 17.32 4.58
N GLN A 148 1.94 17.26 3.26
CA GLN A 148 2.72 16.16 2.66
C GLN A 148 4.22 16.21 3.03
N ILE A 149 4.76 17.41 3.30
CA ILE A 149 6.16 17.67 3.66
C ILE A 149 6.23 18.79 4.70
N TYR A 150 7.28 18.85 5.51
CA TYR A 150 7.38 19.88 6.57
C TYR A 150 7.52 21.31 6.02
N GLU A 151 8.02 21.44 4.81
CA GLU A 151 8.37 22.73 4.18
C GLU A 151 7.16 23.44 3.54
N THR A 152 5.99 22.79 3.46
CA THR A 152 4.78 23.36 2.87
C THR A 152 3.68 23.60 3.91
N THR A 153 2.90 24.65 3.69
CA THR A 153 1.66 24.94 4.44
C THR A 153 0.42 24.35 3.77
N GLU A 154 0.56 23.78 2.57
CA GLU A 154 -0.57 23.15 1.87
C GLU A 154 -1.09 21.95 2.67
N PRO A 155 -2.39 21.94 3.02
CA PRO A 155 -2.95 20.90 3.87
C PRO A 155 -2.98 19.56 3.13
N LEU A 156 -2.60 18.51 3.85
CA LEU A 156 -2.75 17.13 3.40
C LEU A 156 -4.23 16.83 3.13
N LYS A 157 -4.52 16.14 2.02
CA LYS A 157 -5.88 15.80 1.62
C LYS A 157 -6.17 14.34 1.92
N LYS A 158 -7.43 14.02 2.26
CA LYS A 158 -7.93 12.64 2.42
C LYS A 158 -7.72 11.77 1.18
N SER A 159 -7.62 12.41 0.00
CA SER A 159 -7.44 11.77 -1.30
C SER A 159 -5.98 11.64 -1.76
N ASP A 160 -5.02 12.12 -0.96
CA ASP A 160 -3.60 11.97 -1.25
C ASP A 160 -3.18 10.50 -1.17
N ILE A 161 -2.20 10.15 -2.00
CA ILE A 161 -1.77 8.80 -2.30
C ILE A 161 -0.46 8.51 -1.56
N PHE A 162 -0.46 7.47 -0.72
CA PHE A 162 0.69 7.08 0.07
C PHE A 162 1.34 5.82 -0.49
N ASP A 163 2.66 5.72 -0.38
CA ASP A 163 3.36 4.43 -0.45
C ASP A 163 2.96 3.59 0.77
N LEU A 164 2.29 2.46 0.53
CA LEU A 164 1.75 1.61 1.58
C LEU A 164 2.81 0.74 2.27
N ALA A 165 4.05 0.69 1.75
CA ALA A 165 5.13 -0.14 2.21
C ALA A 165 4.65 -1.59 2.45
N SER A 166 4.93 -2.19 3.62
CA SER A 166 4.58 -3.59 3.91
C SER A 166 3.08 -3.89 4.02
N ILE A 167 2.19 -2.88 4.08
CA ILE A 167 0.74 -3.12 3.90
C ILE A 167 0.46 -3.71 2.49
N THR A 168 1.38 -3.52 1.53
CA THR A 168 1.37 -4.20 0.24
C THR A 168 1.21 -5.72 0.39
N LYS A 169 1.85 -6.36 1.38
CA LYS A 169 1.74 -7.82 1.60
C LYS A 169 0.28 -8.26 1.74
N ILE A 170 -0.43 -7.62 2.67
CA ILE A 170 -1.82 -7.94 2.98
C ILE A 170 -2.82 -7.37 1.95
N SER A 171 -2.36 -6.49 1.06
CA SER A 171 -3.20 -5.85 0.04
C SER A 171 -2.99 -6.43 -1.38
N THR A 172 -1.97 -7.27 -1.57
CA THR A 172 -1.59 -7.82 -2.89
C THR A 172 -1.36 -9.33 -2.81
N SER A 173 -0.33 -9.76 -2.08
CA SER A 173 0.14 -11.14 -2.02
C SER A 173 -0.82 -12.05 -1.28
N VAL A 174 -1.27 -11.64 -0.09
CA VAL A 174 -2.22 -12.41 0.71
C VAL A 174 -3.56 -12.64 -0.02
N PRO A 175 -4.27 -11.63 -0.56
CA PRO A 175 -5.53 -11.88 -1.25
C PRO A 175 -5.34 -12.68 -2.53
N ALA A 176 -4.21 -12.48 -3.25
CA ALA A 176 -3.87 -13.30 -4.41
C ALA A 176 -3.67 -14.78 -4.06
N LEU A 177 -2.90 -15.08 -3.00
CA LEU A 177 -2.64 -16.45 -2.56
C LEU A 177 -3.90 -17.12 -2.01
N MET A 178 -4.72 -16.42 -1.24
CA MET A 178 -6.02 -16.90 -0.77
C MET A 178 -6.94 -17.25 -1.95
N HIS A 179 -7.05 -16.36 -2.93
CA HIS A 179 -7.88 -16.61 -4.11
C HIS A 179 -7.33 -17.76 -4.97
N TRP A 180 -6.01 -17.90 -5.10
CA TRP A 180 -5.42 -19.07 -5.74
C TRP A 180 -5.62 -20.35 -4.94
N GLN A 181 -5.69 -20.28 -3.61
CA GLN A 181 -6.03 -21.41 -2.76
C GLN A 181 -7.47 -21.87 -2.99
N ASP A 182 -8.42 -20.93 -3.05
CA ASP A 182 -9.82 -21.25 -3.36
C ASP A 182 -10.00 -21.86 -4.75
N GLN A 183 -9.09 -21.55 -5.68
CA GLN A 183 -9.05 -22.15 -7.01
C GLN A 183 -8.27 -23.47 -7.08
N GLY A 184 -7.75 -23.98 -5.96
CA GLY A 184 -6.93 -25.20 -5.92
C GLY A 184 -5.54 -25.07 -6.57
N LYS A 185 -5.08 -23.84 -6.82
CA LYS A 185 -3.79 -23.54 -7.49
C LYS A 185 -2.65 -23.27 -6.51
N PHE A 186 -2.96 -23.14 -5.24
CA PHE A 186 -2.01 -22.90 -4.15
C PHE A 186 -2.52 -23.57 -2.88
N SER A 187 -1.60 -23.94 -1.99
CA SER A 187 -1.90 -24.33 -0.62
C SER A 187 -0.81 -23.79 0.29
N VAL A 188 -1.17 -23.34 1.49
CA VAL A 188 -0.19 -22.97 2.53
C VAL A 188 0.71 -24.13 2.93
N GLN A 189 0.28 -25.37 2.66
CA GLN A 189 1.08 -26.58 2.89
C GLN A 189 2.07 -26.86 1.75
N ASN A 190 1.96 -26.18 0.60
CA ASN A 190 2.94 -26.32 -0.45
C ASN A 190 4.31 -25.86 0.02
N THR A 191 5.33 -26.49 -0.53
CA THR A 191 6.71 -26.04 -0.37
C THR A 191 7.06 -24.98 -1.42
N MET A 192 8.12 -24.19 -1.21
CA MET A 192 8.56 -23.21 -2.21
C MET A 192 8.97 -23.87 -3.52
N GLY A 193 9.57 -25.06 -3.47
CA GLY A 193 9.98 -25.79 -4.67
C GLY A 193 8.81 -26.26 -5.52
N GLU A 194 7.72 -26.68 -4.87
CA GLU A 194 6.47 -27.07 -5.54
C GLU A 194 5.79 -25.87 -6.22
N PHE A 195 5.66 -24.75 -5.50
CA PHE A 195 4.91 -23.61 -6.00
C PHE A 195 5.72 -22.73 -6.94
N ILE A 196 7.03 -22.59 -6.70
CA ILE A 196 7.95 -21.79 -7.53
C ILE A 196 8.99 -22.74 -8.13
N PRO A 197 8.77 -23.25 -9.37
CA PRO A 197 9.65 -24.24 -9.99
C PRO A 197 11.14 -23.85 -10.03
N ALA A 198 11.45 -22.54 -10.12
CA ALA A 198 12.82 -22.03 -10.11
C ALA A 198 13.58 -22.33 -8.79
N LEU A 199 12.87 -22.66 -7.72
CA LEU A 199 13.43 -22.99 -6.40
C LEU A 199 13.52 -24.49 -6.12
N ALA A 200 13.01 -25.35 -7.00
CA ALA A 200 12.98 -26.81 -6.81
C ALA A 200 14.38 -27.41 -6.53
N ASN A 201 15.44 -26.82 -7.10
CA ASN A 201 16.83 -27.25 -6.94
C ASN A 201 17.63 -26.31 -6.01
N SER A 202 17.00 -25.77 -4.97
CA SER A 202 17.65 -24.85 -4.01
C SER A 202 17.48 -25.30 -2.56
N ASN A 203 18.22 -24.70 -1.65
CA ASN A 203 18.01 -24.90 -0.21
C ASN A 203 16.67 -24.33 0.30
N LYS A 204 15.86 -23.72 -0.57
CA LYS A 204 14.50 -23.26 -0.27
C LYS A 204 13.43 -24.29 -0.59
N LYS A 205 13.76 -25.35 -1.35
CA LYS A 205 12.79 -26.24 -1.98
C LYS A 205 11.77 -26.82 -1.00
N ASP A 206 12.20 -27.18 0.22
CA ASP A 206 11.37 -27.86 1.23
C ASP A 206 10.68 -26.89 2.22
N LEU A 207 10.87 -25.57 2.07
CA LEU A 207 10.26 -24.59 2.97
C LEU A 207 8.76 -24.46 2.70
N LYS A 208 7.92 -24.73 3.71
CA LYS A 208 6.47 -24.61 3.62
C LYS A 208 5.99 -23.16 3.65
N TYR A 209 4.97 -22.84 2.86
CA TYR A 209 4.38 -21.49 2.85
C TYR A 209 3.77 -21.06 4.18
N GLU A 210 3.20 -21.98 4.96
CA GLU A 210 2.71 -21.70 6.31
C GLU A 210 3.82 -21.15 7.21
N ASP A 211 5.02 -21.75 7.19
CA ASP A 211 6.20 -21.25 7.92
C ASP A 211 6.71 -19.92 7.31
N ILE A 212 6.64 -19.74 6.00
CA ILE A 212 7.14 -18.53 5.33
C ILE A 212 6.28 -17.31 5.65
N LEU A 213 4.97 -17.46 5.51
CA LEU A 213 4.00 -16.37 5.67
C LEU A 213 3.78 -15.99 7.15
N THR A 214 4.25 -16.85 8.07
CA THR A 214 4.30 -16.60 9.52
C THR A 214 5.70 -16.22 10.02
N HIS A 215 6.66 -16.06 9.11
CA HIS A 215 8.04 -15.64 9.39
C HIS A 215 8.88 -16.62 10.23
N GLN A 216 8.67 -17.92 10.05
CA GLN A 216 9.35 -19.01 10.74
C GLN A 216 10.19 -19.92 9.82
N ALA A 217 10.33 -19.56 8.55
CA ALA A 217 10.99 -20.40 7.53
C ALA A 217 12.52 -20.29 7.46
N LYS A 218 13.18 -19.74 8.49
CA LYS A 218 14.65 -19.57 8.55
C LYS A 218 15.24 -18.68 7.44
N LEU A 219 14.41 -17.93 6.72
CA LEU A 219 14.86 -16.98 5.70
C LEU A 219 15.65 -15.83 6.35
N LYS A 220 16.60 -15.25 5.61
CA LYS A 220 17.23 -14.00 6.02
C LYS A 220 16.19 -12.89 6.04
N ALA A 221 16.31 -11.95 6.98
CA ALA A 221 15.37 -10.83 7.09
C ALA A 221 15.36 -9.97 5.82
N TRP A 222 16.55 -9.66 5.30
CA TRP A 222 16.74 -8.72 4.22
C TRP A 222 18.04 -9.01 3.46
N ILE A 223 18.09 -8.63 2.18
CA ILE A 223 19.27 -8.63 1.32
C ILE A 223 19.41 -7.21 0.74
N PRO A 224 20.54 -6.51 0.97
CA PRO A 224 20.76 -5.16 0.46
C PRO A 224 21.21 -5.16 -1.01
N PHE A 225 20.35 -5.59 -1.94
CA PHE A 225 20.73 -5.86 -3.33
C PHE A 225 21.59 -4.77 -3.99
N TRP A 226 21.21 -3.49 -3.83
CA TRP A 226 21.90 -2.38 -4.47
C TRP A 226 23.31 -2.11 -3.91
N GLN A 227 23.60 -2.50 -2.67
CA GLN A 227 24.92 -2.25 -2.06
C GLN A 227 26.01 -3.03 -2.80
N ASP A 228 25.70 -4.26 -3.23
CA ASP A 228 26.62 -5.10 -4.00
C ASP A 228 26.84 -4.57 -5.43
N TYR A 229 25.99 -3.65 -5.91
CA TYR A 229 26.10 -3.06 -7.25
C TYR A 229 27.03 -1.85 -7.31
N ILE A 230 27.48 -1.33 -6.17
CA ILE A 230 28.47 -0.25 -6.14
C ILE A 230 29.84 -0.78 -6.55
N ASP A 231 30.49 -0.09 -7.49
CA ASP A 231 31.89 -0.34 -7.81
C ASP A 231 32.77 0.37 -6.78
N SER A 232 33.09 -0.34 -5.70
CA SER A 232 33.91 0.21 -4.62
C SER A 232 35.30 0.63 -5.06
N THR A 233 35.85 -0.04 -6.08
CA THR A 233 37.18 0.31 -6.58
C THR A 233 37.11 1.59 -7.41
N ASP A 234 36.13 1.70 -8.30
CA ASP A 234 35.94 2.91 -9.11
C ASP A 234 35.56 4.13 -8.25
N MET A 235 34.77 3.93 -7.20
CA MET A 235 34.49 4.94 -6.17
C MET A 235 35.76 5.46 -5.52
N ILE A 236 36.65 4.58 -5.05
CA ILE A 236 37.89 4.98 -4.38
C ILE A 236 38.80 5.74 -5.35
N VAL A 237 39.04 5.22 -6.57
CA VAL A 237 39.92 5.86 -7.56
C VAL A 237 39.51 7.30 -7.85
N HIS A 238 38.20 7.57 -7.89
CA HIS A 238 37.66 8.87 -8.25
C HIS A 238 37.28 9.75 -7.06
N SER A 239 37.51 9.29 -5.83
CA SER A 239 37.23 10.07 -4.65
C SER A 239 38.22 11.23 -4.54
N LYS A 240 37.76 12.38 -4.03
CA LYS A 240 38.62 13.55 -3.85
C LYS A 240 39.78 13.25 -2.89
N LYS A 241 39.44 12.61 -1.77
CA LYS A 241 40.40 12.25 -0.71
C LYS A 241 41.46 11.27 -1.20
N PHE A 242 41.10 10.26 -2.00
CA PHE A 242 42.09 9.34 -2.58
C PHE A 242 43.06 10.10 -3.48
N ASN A 243 42.52 10.97 -4.35
CA ASN A 243 43.33 11.77 -5.26
C ASN A 243 44.24 12.77 -4.52
N GLU A 244 43.83 13.30 -3.36
CA GLU A 244 44.63 14.18 -2.50
C GLU A 244 45.71 13.43 -1.72
N MET A 245 45.37 12.33 -1.04
CA MET A 245 46.30 11.55 -0.22
C MET A 245 47.39 10.91 -1.08
N TYR A 246 46.99 10.34 -2.21
CA TYR A 246 47.91 9.68 -3.14
C TYR A 246 48.36 10.62 -4.27
N ALA A 247 48.20 11.93 -4.07
CA ALA A 247 48.69 12.93 -5.01
C ALA A 247 50.23 12.91 -5.13
N LYS A 248 50.90 12.52 -4.05
CA LYS A 248 52.35 12.64 -3.81
C LYS A 248 53.10 11.30 -3.69
N GLU A 249 52.40 10.16 -3.70
CA GLU A 249 52.97 8.81 -3.63
C GLU A 249 52.98 8.14 -5.02
N ASP A 250 53.83 7.11 -5.24
CA ASP A 250 53.97 6.28 -6.48
C ASP A 250 52.70 5.46 -6.88
N LEU A 251 51.57 5.80 -6.28
CA LEU A 251 50.24 5.26 -6.58
C LEU A 251 49.57 5.93 -7.78
N LYS A 252 50.14 7.02 -8.30
CA LYS A 252 49.70 7.64 -9.56
C LYS A 252 50.22 6.88 -10.79
N TYR A 253 49.52 7.07 -11.91
CA TYR A 253 50.01 6.66 -13.23
C TYR A 253 51.40 7.26 -13.48
N SER A 254 52.38 6.41 -13.79
CA SER A 254 53.67 6.88 -14.30
C SER A 254 53.47 7.63 -15.62
N PHE A 255 54.48 8.39 -16.06
CA PHE A 255 54.42 9.07 -17.36
C PHE A 255 54.10 8.09 -18.51
N VAL A 256 54.66 6.88 -18.46
CA VAL A 256 54.42 5.81 -19.44
C VAL A 256 53.00 5.25 -19.33
N GLU A 257 52.49 5.06 -18.11
CA GLU A 257 51.10 4.60 -17.91
C GLU A 257 50.09 5.66 -18.35
N LYS A 258 50.39 6.95 -18.16
CA LYS A 258 49.47 8.03 -18.53
C LYS A 258 49.25 8.16 -20.05
N TYR A 259 50.26 7.85 -20.86
CA TYR A 259 50.23 8.09 -22.31
C TYR A 259 50.35 6.83 -23.18
N PHE A 260 50.89 5.73 -22.68
CA PHE A 260 51.19 4.54 -23.48
C PHE A 260 50.63 3.22 -22.93
N THR A 261 50.39 3.11 -21.61
CA THR A 261 49.92 1.87 -20.96
C THR A 261 48.80 2.09 -19.95
N LYS A 262 47.85 2.97 -20.29
CA LYS A 262 46.77 3.43 -19.39
C LYS A 262 45.97 2.29 -18.74
N SER A 263 45.63 1.26 -19.50
CA SER A 263 44.93 0.08 -19.01
C SER A 263 45.75 -0.74 -17.99
N ALA A 264 47.06 -0.89 -18.19
CA ALA A 264 47.94 -1.59 -17.26
C ALA A 264 48.12 -0.81 -15.94
N GLY A 265 48.22 0.52 -16.03
CA GLY A 265 48.24 1.40 -14.86
C GLY A 265 46.92 1.34 -14.07
N GLU A 266 45.78 1.31 -14.78
CA GLU A 266 44.45 1.20 -14.17
C GLU A 266 44.34 -0.10 -13.37
N GLU A 267 44.76 -1.24 -13.94
CA GLU A 267 44.73 -2.52 -13.23
C GLU A 267 45.73 -2.59 -12.06
N ARG A 268 46.91 -1.96 -12.17
CA ARG A 268 47.86 -1.85 -11.05
C ARG A 268 47.22 -1.13 -9.86
N VAL A 269 46.61 0.04 -10.09
CA VAL A 269 45.96 0.85 -9.05
C VAL A 269 44.78 0.07 -8.44
N LYS A 270 43.92 -0.54 -9.25
CA LYS A 270 42.81 -1.38 -8.77
C LYS A 270 43.31 -2.53 -7.90
N LYS A 271 44.41 -3.19 -8.27
CA LYS A 271 45.01 -4.27 -7.47
C LYS A 271 45.43 -3.79 -6.09
N ILE A 272 46.03 -2.60 -5.99
CA ILE A 272 46.45 -2.03 -4.70
C ILE A 272 45.23 -1.65 -3.84
N ILE A 273 44.20 -1.06 -4.44
CA ILE A 273 42.96 -0.73 -3.74
C ILE A 273 42.32 -2.01 -3.16
N ARG A 274 42.25 -3.09 -3.94
CA ARG A 274 41.71 -4.38 -3.47
C ARG A 274 42.47 -4.97 -2.28
N GLN A 275 43.74 -4.61 -2.09
CA GLN A 275 44.56 -5.07 -0.97
C GLN A 275 44.41 -4.20 0.28
N LYS A 276 44.03 -2.92 0.15
CA LYS A 276 43.87 -1.98 1.27
C LYS A 276 42.38 -1.77 1.62
N LYS A 277 41.88 -2.56 2.56
CA LYS A 277 40.45 -2.59 2.94
C LYS A 277 39.94 -1.32 3.63
N ASP A 278 40.83 -0.54 4.22
CA ASP A 278 40.53 0.70 4.94
C ASP A 278 40.22 1.89 4.00
N LEU A 279 40.67 1.82 2.73
CA LEU A 279 40.51 2.90 1.77
C LEU A 279 39.05 3.31 1.54
N TRP A 280 38.11 2.37 1.57
CA TRP A 280 36.70 2.72 1.41
C TRP A 280 36.25 3.70 2.50
N ALA A 281 36.51 3.36 3.76
CA ALA A 281 36.07 4.16 4.91
C ALA A 281 36.79 5.51 4.99
N THR A 282 38.03 5.59 4.54
CA THR A 282 38.84 6.82 4.61
C THR A 282 38.64 7.73 3.40
N CYS A 283 38.47 7.15 2.22
CA CYS A 283 38.48 7.90 0.95
C CYS A 283 37.09 8.25 0.43
N VAL A 284 36.06 7.42 0.66
CA VAL A 284 34.76 7.56 0.01
C VAL A 284 33.76 8.21 0.95
N ASP A 285 33.17 9.32 0.52
CA ASP A 285 31.94 9.84 1.13
C ASP A 285 30.75 9.51 0.23
N ILE A 286 30.18 8.33 0.46
CA ILE A 286 29.07 7.83 -0.37
C ILE A 286 27.89 8.80 -0.38
N LYS A 287 27.65 9.60 0.68
CA LYS A 287 26.46 10.46 0.76
C LYS A 287 26.54 11.66 -0.18
N THR A 288 27.74 12.15 -0.46
CA THR A 288 27.95 13.39 -1.22
C THR A 288 28.53 13.14 -2.61
N GLU A 289 29.22 12.02 -2.81
CA GLU A 289 29.82 11.65 -4.10
C GLU A 289 28.81 10.96 -5.03
N VAL A 290 29.00 11.16 -6.34
CA VAL A 290 28.25 10.44 -7.39
C VAL A 290 28.61 8.96 -7.30
N THR A 291 27.60 8.10 -7.17
CA THR A 291 27.81 6.67 -7.00
C THR A 291 28.22 6.02 -8.31
N ARG A 292 29.30 5.26 -8.28
CA ARG A 292 29.81 4.51 -9.43
C ARG A 292 29.31 3.09 -9.36
N TRP A 293 28.67 2.65 -10.44
CA TRP A 293 27.97 1.37 -10.52
C TRP A 293 28.80 0.36 -11.29
N LYS A 294 28.76 -0.90 -10.85
CA LYS A 294 29.36 -2.01 -11.59
C LYS A 294 28.68 -2.17 -12.95
N PRO A 295 29.39 -2.65 -13.99
CA PRO A 295 28.77 -2.96 -15.28
C PRO A 295 27.55 -3.88 -15.14
N PHE A 296 26.55 -3.70 -16.00
CA PHE A 296 25.31 -4.49 -16.01
C PHE A 296 24.49 -4.42 -14.70
N THR A 297 24.63 -3.33 -13.94
CA THR A 297 23.81 -3.06 -12.75
C THR A 297 22.96 -1.81 -12.92
N LEU A 298 23.50 -0.61 -12.71
CA LEU A 298 22.77 0.65 -12.73
C LEU A 298 23.47 1.66 -13.65
N SER A 299 22.69 2.56 -14.22
CA SER A 299 23.15 3.60 -15.14
C SER A 299 22.43 4.91 -14.87
N TYR A 300 23.14 6.03 -15.04
CA TYR A 300 22.55 7.37 -15.04
C TYR A 300 21.94 7.76 -16.41
N ALA A 301 22.00 6.87 -17.39
CA ALA A 301 21.41 7.03 -18.71
C ALA A 301 20.46 5.86 -19.02
N GLN A 302 19.28 6.20 -19.51
CA GLN A 302 18.30 5.22 -20.01
C GLN A 302 18.78 4.59 -21.32
N SER A 303 18.55 3.30 -21.49
CA SER A 303 18.70 2.60 -22.77
C SER A 303 17.89 1.30 -22.76
N ASP A 304 17.88 0.56 -23.87
CA ASP A 304 17.26 -0.77 -23.95
C ASP A 304 17.90 -1.79 -22.99
N GLU A 305 19.15 -1.56 -22.59
CA GLU A 305 19.83 -2.37 -21.58
C GLU A 305 19.45 -1.96 -20.15
N TYR A 306 19.10 -0.68 -19.94
CA TYR A 306 18.72 -0.10 -18.64
C TYR A 306 17.29 0.48 -18.69
N PRO A 307 16.25 -0.36 -18.82
CA PRO A 307 14.89 0.12 -19.05
C PRO A 307 14.14 0.54 -17.77
N VAL A 308 14.54 0.05 -16.60
CA VAL A 308 13.77 0.20 -15.35
C VAL A 308 14.17 1.49 -14.62
N GLN A 309 13.29 2.48 -14.56
CA GLN A 309 13.58 3.75 -13.88
C GLN A 309 13.36 3.63 -12.36
N VAL A 310 14.44 3.55 -11.61
CA VAL A 310 14.48 3.38 -10.14
C VAL A 310 14.34 4.73 -9.42
N ALA A 311 14.84 5.79 -10.04
CA ALA A 311 14.74 7.18 -9.60
C ALA A 311 14.81 8.10 -10.84
N PRO A 312 14.50 9.42 -10.73
CA PRO A 312 14.46 10.32 -11.89
C PRO A 312 15.67 10.23 -12.83
N ASN A 313 16.87 10.05 -12.26
CA ASN A 313 18.13 9.98 -12.99
C ASN A 313 18.84 8.62 -12.86
N LEU A 314 18.16 7.53 -12.49
CA LEU A 314 18.82 6.24 -12.26
C LEU A 314 18.00 5.08 -12.82
N TRP A 315 18.63 4.27 -13.67
CA TRP A 315 17.99 3.13 -14.34
C TRP A 315 18.71 1.82 -14.05
N ALA A 316 17.94 0.77 -13.77
CA ALA A 316 18.41 -0.58 -13.54
C ALA A 316 18.52 -1.37 -14.84
N HIS A 317 19.60 -2.14 -14.96
CA HIS A 317 19.87 -3.04 -16.06
C HIS A 317 18.81 -4.16 -16.10
N LYS A 318 18.41 -4.58 -17.30
CA LYS A 318 17.38 -5.61 -17.53
C LYS A 318 17.65 -6.96 -16.84
N SER A 319 18.90 -7.26 -16.50
CA SER A 319 19.27 -8.50 -15.79
C SER A 319 19.08 -8.44 -14.27
N ILE A 320 18.85 -7.26 -13.67
CA ILE A 320 18.76 -7.11 -12.21
C ILE A 320 17.67 -7.98 -11.59
N SER A 321 16.52 -8.12 -12.25
CA SER A 321 15.45 -9.00 -11.75
C SER A 321 15.94 -10.44 -11.54
N ASN A 322 16.67 -10.99 -12.51
CA ASN A 322 17.24 -12.32 -12.40
C ASN A 322 18.32 -12.38 -11.31
N GLN A 323 19.15 -11.34 -11.18
CA GLN A 323 20.17 -11.26 -10.12
C GLN A 323 19.54 -11.28 -8.72
N ILE A 324 18.45 -10.54 -8.51
CA ILE A 324 17.69 -10.53 -7.25
C ILE A 324 17.14 -11.92 -6.94
N PHE A 325 16.53 -12.58 -7.93
CA PHE A 325 15.94 -13.90 -7.74
C PHE A 325 16.99 -14.98 -7.45
N GLU A 326 18.13 -14.94 -8.14
CA GLU A 326 19.25 -15.85 -7.86
C GLU A 326 19.91 -15.56 -6.51
N ALA A 327 20.03 -14.29 -6.09
CA ALA A 327 20.50 -13.94 -4.75
C ALA A 327 19.56 -14.48 -3.65
N ILE A 328 18.24 -14.42 -3.85
CA ILE A 328 17.26 -15.01 -2.92
C ILE A 328 17.39 -16.53 -2.89
N LYS A 329 17.44 -17.17 -4.06
CA LYS A 329 17.56 -18.63 -4.21
C LYS A 329 18.82 -19.18 -3.56
N SER A 330 19.97 -18.54 -3.79
CA SER A 330 21.29 -18.96 -3.29
C SER A 330 21.57 -18.56 -1.84
N SER A 331 20.79 -17.63 -1.26
CA SER A 331 21.00 -17.17 0.11
C SER A 331 21.01 -18.32 1.11
N ALA A 332 21.94 -18.31 2.07
CA ALA A 332 21.95 -19.29 3.16
C ALA A 332 20.70 -19.15 4.03
N LEU A 333 20.15 -20.29 4.49
CA LEU A 333 19.17 -20.30 5.58
C LEU A 333 19.85 -19.96 6.91
N ARG A 334 19.10 -19.34 7.82
CA ARG A 334 19.52 -19.23 9.22
C ARG A 334 19.65 -20.62 9.84
N GLU A 335 20.45 -20.76 10.87
CA GLU A 335 20.65 -22.07 11.53
C GLU A 335 19.40 -22.50 12.32
N LYS A 336 18.81 -21.57 13.08
CA LYS A 336 17.67 -21.82 13.98
C LYS A 336 16.32 -21.44 13.37
N LYS A 337 15.30 -22.24 13.68
CA LYS A 337 13.89 -21.97 13.37
C LYS A 337 13.31 -21.02 14.42
N GLU A 338 13.48 -19.72 14.18
CA GLU A 338 12.97 -18.64 15.04
C GLU A 338 12.22 -17.63 14.19
N TYR A 339 11.37 -16.83 14.84
CA TYR A 339 10.70 -15.71 14.18
C TYR A 339 11.72 -14.71 13.60
N VAL A 340 11.69 -14.53 12.27
CA VAL A 340 12.42 -13.48 11.56
C VAL A 340 11.56 -12.93 10.45
N TYR A 341 11.18 -11.66 10.60
CA TYR A 341 10.47 -10.92 9.57
C TYR A 341 11.32 -10.89 8.28
N SER A 342 10.80 -11.51 7.22
CA SER A 342 11.51 -11.73 5.96
C SER A 342 10.60 -11.48 4.78
N ASP A 343 11.12 -10.71 3.82
CA ASP A 343 10.40 -10.30 2.63
C ASP A 343 10.76 -11.12 1.39
N LEU A 344 11.78 -11.99 1.50
CA LEU A 344 12.42 -12.62 0.33
C LEU A 344 11.47 -13.47 -0.52
N SER A 345 10.50 -14.14 0.08
CA SER A 345 9.52 -14.94 -0.68
C SER A 345 8.57 -14.07 -1.50
N TYR A 346 8.25 -12.86 -1.02
CA TYR A 346 7.30 -11.96 -1.66
C TYR A 346 7.84 -11.30 -2.93
N TYR A 347 9.16 -11.14 -3.05
CA TYR A 347 9.81 -10.72 -4.32
C TYR A 347 9.46 -11.67 -5.47
N LEU A 348 9.24 -12.94 -5.16
CA LEU A 348 9.05 -13.99 -6.14
C LEU A 348 7.58 -14.19 -6.52
N LEU A 349 6.62 -13.69 -5.74
CA LEU A 349 5.19 -13.93 -5.99
C LEU A 349 4.66 -13.29 -7.29
N PRO A 350 5.03 -12.04 -7.65
CA PRO A 350 4.54 -11.41 -8.88
C PRO A 350 4.81 -12.21 -10.15
N GLN A 351 5.92 -12.96 -10.20
CA GLN A 351 6.29 -13.78 -11.36
C GLN A 351 5.33 -14.96 -11.58
N MET A 352 4.54 -15.31 -10.57
CA MET A 352 3.57 -16.41 -10.64
C MET A 352 2.25 -15.99 -11.26
N ALA A 353 1.86 -14.71 -11.21
CA ALA A 353 0.60 -14.26 -11.79
C ALA A 353 0.48 -14.54 -13.29
N PRO A 354 1.48 -14.23 -14.15
CA PRO A 354 1.40 -14.58 -15.57
C PRO A 354 1.22 -16.07 -15.80
N LYS A 355 1.92 -16.91 -15.02
CA LYS A 355 1.86 -18.38 -15.13
C LYS A 355 0.51 -18.95 -14.69
N ILE A 356 -0.11 -18.34 -13.68
CA ILE A 356 -1.34 -18.85 -13.06
C ILE A 356 -2.62 -18.27 -13.71
N THR A 357 -2.53 -17.05 -14.24
CA THR A 357 -3.69 -16.24 -14.65
C THR A 357 -3.61 -15.72 -16.08
N GLY A 358 -2.44 -15.82 -16.74
CA GLY A 358 -2.21 -15.21 -18.06
C GLY A 358 -2.09 -13.68 -18.06
N LYS A 359 -2.08 -13.05 -16.87
CA LYS A 359 -2.03 -11.58 -16.70
C LYS A 359 -0.82 -11.16 -15.90
N THR A 360 -0.34 -9.94 -16.11
CA THR A 360 0.69 -9.36 -15.22
C THR A 360 0.14 -9.20 -13.79
N TRP A 361 1.03 -9.10 -12.80
CA TRP A 361 0.65 -8.95 -11.41
C TRP A 361 -0.27 -7.74 -11.15
N PRO A 362 0.04 -6.51 -11.62
CA PRO A 362 -0.88 -5.37 -11.46
C PRO A 362 -2.21 -5.54 -12.17
N GLU A 363 -2.23 -6.10 -13.39
CA GLU A 363 -3.48 -6.34 -14.13
C GLU A 363 -4.37 -7.35 -13.43
N TYR A 364 -3.80 -8.45 -12.95
CA TYR A 364 -4.53 -9.46 -12.21
C TYR A 364 -5.18 -8.87 -10.96
N LEU A 365 -4.41 -8.15 -10.12
CA LEU A 365 -4.91 -7.54 -8.89
C LEU A 365 -5.96 -6.46 -9.17
N GLY A 366 -5.70 -5.59 -10.15
CA GLY A 366 -6.62 -4.53 -10.55
C GLY A 366 -7.95 -5.07 -11.09
N ASN A 367 -7.91 -6.14 -11.89
CA ASN A 367 -9.09 -6.80 -12.45
C ASN A 367 -9.88 -7.59 -11.40
N THR A 368 -9.18 -8.29 -10.50
CA THR A 368 -9.80 -9.26 -9.60
C THR A 368 -10.31 -8.61 -8.32
N PHE A 369 -9.55 -7.65 -7.78
CA PHE A 369 -9.84 -7.05 -6.47
C PHE A 369 -10.14 -5.56 -6.59
N TYR A 370 -9.21 -4.74 -7.10
CA TYR A 370 -9.29 -3.29 -6.87
C TYR A 370 -10.45 -2.60 -7.58
N ARG A 371 -10.64 -2.84 -8.88
CA ARG A 371 -11.75 -2.21 -9.62
C ARG A 371 -13.12 -2.69 -9.14
N PRO A 372 -13.39 -4.01 -8.95
CA PRO A 372 -14.66 -4.47 -8.41
C PRO A 372 -14.98 -3.97 -6.99
N LEU A 373 -13.97 -3.84 -6.12
CA LEU A 373 -14.11 -3.22 -4.81
C LEU A 373 -14.42 -1.71 -4.90
N GLY A 374 -14.18 -1.07 -6.05
CA GLY A 374 -14.22 0.38 -6.20
C GLY A 374 -13.02 1.07 -5.53
N ALA A 375 -11.91 0.34 -5.35
CA ALA A 375 -10.66 0.79 -4.75
C ALA A 375 -9.68 1.29 -5.83
N SER A 376 -10.10 2.30 -6.60
CA SER A 376 -9.40 2.75 -7.81
C SER A 376 -8.06 3.45 -7.57
N THR A 377 -7.75 3.82 -6.33
CA THR A 377 -6.44 4.38 -5.96
C THR A 377 -5.39 3.33 -5.60
N LEU A 378 -5.78 2.07 -5.40
CA LEU A 378 -4.84 0.97 -5.17
C LEU A 378 -4.15 0.60 -6.48
N VAL A 379 -2.92 1.08 -6.67
CA VAL A 379 -2.14 0.86 -7.89
C VAL A 379 -0.65 0.69 -7.59
N TYR A 380 0.04 -0.09 -8.41
CA TYR A 380 1.49 0.01 -8.55
C TYR A 380 1.82 1.19 -9.47
N GLN A 381 3.00 1.79 -9.30
CA GLN A 381 3.48 2.87 -10.17
C GLN A 381 2.47 4.04 -10.24
N ALA A 382 2.15 4.59 -9.07
CA ALA A 382 1.11 5.62 -8.90
C ALA A 382 1.32 6.86 -9.78
N GLU A 383 2.56 7.19 -10.14
CA GLU A 383 2.91 8.30 -11.00
C GLU A 383 2.33 8.17 -12.42
N LYS A 384 1.93 6.96 -12.84
CA LYS A 384 1.24 6.73 -14.12
C LYS A 384 -0.23 7.13 -14.10
N TYR A 385 -0.82 7.27 -12.90
CA TYR A 385 -2.27 7.49 -12.72
C TYR A 385 -2.59 8.82 -12.03
N PHE A 386 -1.64 9.36 -11.27
CA PHE A 386 -1.84 10.54 -10.45
C PHE A 386 -0.70 11.54 -10.64
N PRO A 387 -1.00 12.86 -10.64
CA PRO A 387 0.04 13.87 -10.64
C PRO A 387 0.85 13.77 -9.34
N LEU A 388 2.15 14.08 -9.40
CA LEU A 388 3.04 14.03 -8.22
C LEU A 388 2.51 14.85 -7.03
N ALA A 389 1.81 15.96 -7.28
CA ALA A 389 1.17 16.77 -6.24
C ALA A 389 0.10 16.02 -5.39
N ARG A 390 -0.42 14.89 -5.89
CA ARG A 390 -1.32 14.00 -5.14
C ARG A 390 -0.61 12.82 -4.48
N ILE A 391 0.68 12.62 -4.73
CA ILE A 391 1.45 11.50 -4.19
C ILE A 391 2.33 12.03 -3.07
N VAL A 392 2.23 11.43 -1.89
CA VAL A 392 3.02 11.84 -0.73
C VAL A 392 4.45 11.32 -0.88
N PRO A 393 5.49 12.18 -0.83
CA PRO A 393 6.87 11.73 -0.92
C PRO A 393 7.30 10.99 0.36
N THR A 394 8.32 10.16 0.25
CA THR A 394 8.81 9.35 1.38
C THR A 394 10.08 9.92 2.00
N GLU A 395 11.27 9.68 1.47
CA GLU A 395 12.51 10.19 2.06
C GLU A 395 13.44 10.78 1.00
N TYR A 396 14.39 11.61 1.45
CA TYR A 396 15.59 11.89 0.68
C TYR A 396 16.58 10.73 0.83
N ASP A 397 16.65 9.87 -0.18
CA ASP A 397 17.55 8.72 -0.17
C ASP A 397 18.99 9.17 -0.45
N SER A 398 19.71 9.48 0.62
CA SER A 398 21.11 9.93 0.54
C SER A 398 22.11 8.81 0.24
N LEU A 399 21.71 7.53 0.18
CA LEU A 399 22.64 6.40 0.08
C LEU A 399 22.59 5.73 -1.29
N PHE A 400 21.39 5.44 -1.79
CA PHE A 400 21.21 4.72 -3.04
C PHE A 400 20.80 5.66 -4.19
N ARG A 401 19.60 6.22 -4.13
CA ARG A 401 19.00 6.97 -5.26
C ARG A 401 19.40 8.44 -5.35
N LYS A 402 20.02 9.02 -4.31
CA LYS A 402 20.54 10.40 -4.22
C LYS A 402 19.50 11.48 -4.55
N THR A 403 18.26 11.25 -4.14
CA THR A 403 17.14 12.14 -4.48
C THR A 403 15.97 11.96 -3.52
N LEU A 404 15.02 12.89 -3.57
CA LEU A 404 13.73 12.73 -2.91
C LEU A 404 12.92 11.65 -3.62
N ILE A 405 12.51 10.63 -2.87
CA ILE A 405 11.66 9.57 -3.40
C ILE A 405 10.22 10.06 -3.44
N HIS A 406 9.76 10.39 -4.65
CA HIS A 406 8.43 10.93 -4.93
C HIS A 406 7.86 10.26 -6.18
N GLY A 407 6.68 9.63 -6.05
CA GLY A 407 6.07 8.85 -7.14
C GLY A 407 6.65 7.45 -7.32
N LYS A 408 7.87 7.18 -6.86
CA LYS A 408 8.49 5.84 -6.87
C LYS A 408 8.37 5.16 -5.51
N VAL A 409 8.37 3.83 -5.51
CA VAL A 409 8.34 3.02 -4.28
C VAL A 409 9.56 3.31 -3.40
N HIS A 410 9.35 3.35 -2.09
CA HIS A 410 10.35 3.58 -1.07
C HIS A 410 11.35 2.41 -0.97
N ASP A 411 10.85 1.17 -0.92
CA ASP A 411 11.66 -0.05 -0.82
C ASP A 411 12.64 -0.16 -1.99
N GLU A 412 13.93 -0.26 -1.68
CA GLU A 412 14.98 -0.24 -2.70
C GLU A 412 14.92 -1.47 -3.60
N GLY A 413 14.61 -2.64 -3.04
CA GLY A 413 14.53 -3.87 -3.81
C GLY A 413 13.34 -3.90 -4.76
N ALA A 414 12.17 -3.42 -4.32
CA ALA A 414 11.00 -3.28 -5.18
C ALA A 414 11.26 -2.24 -6.28
N ALA A 415 11.98 -1.14 -5.98
CA ALA A 415 12.34 -0.14 -6.99
C ALA A 415 13.20 -0.74 -8.11
N LEU A 416 14.09 -1.68 -7.78
CA LEU A 416 14.90 -2.45 -8.74
C LEU A 416 14.06 -3.43 -9.58
N LEU A 417 12.83 -3.73 -9.18
CA LEU A 417 11.86 -4.56 -9.90
C LEU A 417 10.73 -3.72 -10.53
N ASP A 418 11.06 -2.53 -11.04
CA ASP A 418 10.10 -1.58 -11.63
C ASP A 418 8.98 -1.17 -10.66
N GLY A 419 9.23 -1.26 -9.36
CA GLY A 419 8.24 -0.99 -8.32
C GLY A 419 7.21 -2.10 -8.11
N ILE A 420 7.29 -3.23 -8.82
CA ILE A 420 6.31 -4.32 -8.74
C ILE A 420 6.88 -5.45 -7.89
N SER A 421 6.52 -5.47 -6.61
CA SER A 421 6.84 -6.57 -5.70
C SER A 421 5.66 -6.98 -4.82
N GLY A 422 5.67 -8.21 -4.30
CA GLY A 422 4.62 -8.72 -3.42
C GLY A 422 4.65 -8.15 -2.00
N HIS A 423 5.77 -7.55 -1.57
CA HIS A 423 5.95 -7.01 -0.22
C HIS A 423 5.88 -5.49 -0.11
N ALA A 424 6.08 -4.77 -1.21
CA ALA A 424 6.14 -3.32 -1.29
C ALA A 424 5.81 -2.84 -2.71
N GLY A 425 5.47 -1.56 -2.87
CA GLY A 425 5.22 -0.93 -4.18
C GLY A 425 3.76 -0.63 -4.49
N LEU A 426 2.83 -1.09 -3.65
CA LEU A 426 1.44 -0.65 -3.77
C LEU A 426 1.28 0.75 -3.15
N PHE A 427 0.60 1.62 -3.87
CA PHE A 427 0.19 2.94 -3.43
C PHE A 427 -1.33 2.99 -3.25
N GLY A 428 -1.82 3.91 -2.41
CA GLY A 428 -3.25 4.11 -2.23
C GLY A 428 -3.61 5.20 -1.22
N ASN A 429 -4.90 5.54 -1.14
CA ASN A 429 -5.43 6.37 -0.05
C ASN A 429 -6.08 5.52 1.04
N ALA A 430 -6.44 6.17 2.16
CA ALA A 430 -7.00 5.48 3.32
C ALA A 430 -8.36 4.84 3.03
N ASN A 431 -9.20 5.50 2.23
CA ASN A 431 -10.53 5.02 1.87
C ASN A 431 -10.50 3.70 1.09
N ASP A 432 -9.67 3.63 0.06
CA ASP A 432 -9.64 2.45 -0.81
C ASP A 432 -8.92 1.29 -0.16
N LEU A 433 -7.92 1.57 0.70
CA LEU A 433 -7.37 0.56 1.58
C LEU A 433 -8.44 0.02 2.55
N ALA A 434 -9.26 0.89 3.14
CA ALA A 434 -10.34 0.49 4.04
C ALA A 434 -11.37 -0.42 3.35
N LYS A 435 -11.68 -0.22 2.06
CA LYS A 435 -12.56 -1.13 1.29
C LYS A 435 -12.00 -2.55 1.20
N LEU A 436 -10.69 -2.68 0.96
CA LEU A 436 -10.01 -3.98 0.94
C LEU A 436 -10.02 -4.62 2.33
N MET A 437 -9.74 -3.83 3.38
CA MET A 437 -9.80 -4.33 4.76
C MET A 437 -11.22 -4.74 5.18
N GLN A 438 -12.24 -4.00 4.74
CA GLN A 438 -13.64 -4.34 4.95
C GLN A 438 -14.02 -5.65 4.25
N MET A 439 -13.45 -5.94 3.06
CA MET A 439 -13.62 -7.25 2.40
C MET A 439 -13.08 -8.40 3.26
N TYR A 440 -11.95 -8.23 3.95
CA TYR A 440 -11.47 -9.25 4.90
C TYR A 440 -12.36 -9.35 6.14
N LEU A 441 -12.80 -8.22 6.71
CA LEU A 441 -13.70 -8.19 7.86
C LEU A 441 -15.01 -8.92 7.56
N GLN A 442 -15.55 -8.71 6.35
CA GLN A 442 -16.71 -9.40 5.79
C GLN A 442 -16.37 -10.77 5.20
N LYS A 443 -15.28 -11.40 5.67
CA LYS A 443 -14.90 -12.78 5.38
C LYS A 443 -14.79 -13.09 3.88
N GLY A 444 -14.27 -12.13 3.12
CA GLY A 444 -14.06 -12.22 1.68
C GLY A 444 -15.22 -11.71 0.83
N PHE A 445 -16.32 -11.24 1.43
CA PHE A 445 -17.46 -10.66 0.73
C PHE A 445 -17.40 -9.13 0.72
N TYR A 446 -17.66 -8.47 -0.41
CA TYR A 446 -17.83 -7.01 -0.44
C TYR A 446 -18.58 -6.57 -1.70
N GLY A 447 -19.47 -5.58 -1.60
CA GLY A 447 -20.10 -4.99 -2.78
C GLY A 447 -20.88 -5.99 -3.64
N GLY A 448 -21.55 -6.97 -3.02
CA GLY A 448 -22.35 -7.99 -3.71
C GLY A 448 -21.57 -9.17 -4.27
N GLN A 449 -20.26 -9.28 -3.99
CA GLN A 449 -19.39 -10.30 -4.55
C GLN A 449 -18.58 -11.01 -3.46
N GLN A 450 -18.49 -12.35 -3.55
CA GLN A 450 -17.51 -13.15 -2.81
C GLN A 450 -16.20 -13.20 -3.58
N TYR A 451 -15.12 -12.65 -3.01
CA TYR A 451 -13.78 -12.65 -3.60
C TYR A 451 -12.94 -13.82 -3.13
N ILE A 452 -13.08 -14.19 -1.86
CA ILE A 452 -12.31 -15.22 -1.17
C ILE A 452 -13.27 -15.98 -0.27
N GLN A 453 -13.20 -17.31 -0.21
CA GLN A 453 -14.10 -18.12 0.62
C GLN A 453 -13.94 -17.80 2.12
N GLU A 454 -15.04 -17.81 2.86
CA GLU A 454 -15.04 -17.54 4.31
C GLU A 454 -14.09 -18.49 5.07
N SER A 455 -14.06 -19.78 4.69
CA SER A 455 -13.16 -20.77 5.29
C SER A 455 -11.69 -20.41 5.10
N THR A 456 -11.34 -19.85 3.95
CA THR A 456 -9.97 -19.44 3.62
C THR A 456 -9.58 -18.18 4.39
N VAL A 457 -10.45 -17.16 4.45
CA VAL A 457 -10.19 -15.98 5.30
C VAL A 457 -10.00 -16.41 6.76
N LYS A 458 -10.87 -17.27 7.29
CA LYS A 458 -10.77 -17.78 8.66
C LYS A 458 -9.48 -18.55 8.92
N GLN A 459 -9.06 -19.42 8.00
CA GLN A 459 -7.80 -20.15 8.14
C GLN A 459 -6.60 -19.20 8.25
N TRP A 460 -6.55 -18.18 7.40
CA TRP A 460 -5.39 -17.29 7.31
C TRP A 460 -5.32 -16.26 8.43
N THR A 461 -6.46 -15.86 9.00
CA THR A 461 -6.53 -14.90 10.11
C THR A 461 -6.43 -15.55 11.49
N ASN A 462 -6.43 -16.89 11.58
CA ASN A 462 -6.17 -17.64 12.80
C ASN A 462 -4.68 -17.66 13.17
N TYR A 463 -4.37 -18.06 14.42
CA TYR A 463 -3.01 -18.45 14.81
C TYR A 463 -2.74 -19.88 14.32
N PRO A 464 -1.81 -20.12 13.39
CA PRO A 464 -1.53 -21.47 12.90
C PRO A 464 -0.65 -22.30 13.84
N PHE A 465 -0.05 -21.68 14.86
CA PHE A 465 0.90 -22.34 15.78
C PHE A 465 0.57 -22.11 17.26
N SER A 466 1.21 -22.90 18.14
CA SER A 466 1.12 -22.70 19.59
C SER A 466 1.65 -21.32 19.99
N MET A 467 1.32 -20.86 21.20
CA MET A 467 1.80 -19.58 21.71
C MET A 467 3.32 -19.56 21.94
N GLU A 468 3.90 -20.73 22.23
CA GLU A 468 5.32 -20.96 22.42
C GLU A 468 6.07 -20.81 21.10
N GLU A 469 5.53 -21.40 20.03
CA GLU A 469 6.07 -21.32 18.68
C GLU A 469 5.90 -19.93 18.07
N ASN A 470 4.68 -19.39 18.14
CA ASN A 470 4.33 -18.09 17.56
C ASN A 470 3.27 -17.36 18.38
N SER A 471 3.64 -16.28 19.06
CA SER A 471 2.67 -15.55 19.88
C SER A 471 1.80 -14.55 19.10
N ARG A 472 2.12 -14.19 17.84
CA ARG A 472 1.63 -12.93 17.25
C ARG A 472 1.38 -12.90 15.73
N ARG A 473 1.33 -14.04 15.03
CA ARG A 473 1.13 -14.08 13.57
C ARG A 473 -0.04 -14.96 13.16
N GLY A 474 -0.79 -14.48 12.17
CA GLY A 474 -1.55 -15.31 11.26
C GLY A 474 -0.76 -15.60 10.00
N ILE A 475 -1.38 -16.27 9.03
CA ILE A 475 -0.76 -16.53 7.73
C ILE A 475 -0.78 -15.21 6.94
N GLY A 476 0.38 -14.56 6.81
CA GLY A 476 0.53 -13.27 6.12
C GLY A 476 0.13 -12.03 6.93
N PHE A 477 -0.58 -12.18 8.05
CA PHE A 477 -1.02 -11.07 8.90
C PHE A 477 -0.27 -10.99 10.24
N ASP A 478 -0.11 -9.77 10.76
CA ASP A 478 0.14 -9.56 12.19
C ASP A 478 -1.15 -9.83 12.98
N LYS A 479 -1.00 -10.36 14.20
CA LYS A 479 -2.06 -10.50 15.19
C LYS A 479 -1.64 -9.85 16.50
N VAL A 480 -2.57 -9.74 17.45
CA VAL A 480 -2.25 -9.34 18.82
C VAL A 480 -1.20 -10.29 19.38
N ASP A 481 -0.16 -9.77 20.01
CA ASP A 481 0.82 -10.63 20.66
C ASP A 481 0.24 -11.21 21.95
N ARG A 482 0.00 -12.53 21.95
CA ARG A 482 -0.57 -13.28 23.07
C ARG A 482 0.32 -13.23 24.33
N LYS A 483 1.61 -12.93 24.19
CA LYS A 483 2.55 -12.79 25.32
C LYS A 483 2.76 -11.33 25.73
N LYS A 484 2.58 -10.39 24.80
CA LYS A 484 2.86 -8.96 25.01
C LYS A 484 1.80 -8.05 24.36
N PRO A 485 0.58 -7.99 24.93
CA PRO A 485 -0.46 -7.10 24.42
C PRO A 485 0.01 -5.65 24.32
N GLY A 486 -0.45 -4.91 23.31
CA GLY A 486 -0.12 -3.49 23.12
C GLY A 486 1.09 -3.18 22.23
N ILE A 487 1.82 -4.18 21.72
CA ILE A 487 3.00 -3.96 20.85
C ILE A 487 2.61 -3.89 19.37
N SER A 488 2.00 -4.95 18.84
CA SER A 488 1.60 -5.03 17.42
C SER A 488 0.26 -4.35 17.14
N ALA A 489 -0.57 -4.22 18.19
CA ALA A 489 -1.94 -3.75 18.15
C ALA A 489 -2.27 -2.99 19.44
N ALA A 490 -3.49 -2.45 19.54
CA ALA A 490 -3.98 -1.92 20.82
C ALA A 490 -3.99 -3.03 21.89
N ALA A 491 -3.84 -2.65 23.16
CA ALA A 491 -3.91 -3.61 24.26
C ALA A 491 -5.35 -4.13 24.45
N SER A 492 -6.34 -3.29 24.15
CA SER A 492 -7.77 -3.65 24.17
C SER A 492 -8.25 -4.39 22.91
N ALA A 493 -7.39 -4.66 21.91
CA ALA A 493 -7.79 -5.36 20.69
C ALA A 493 -8.14 -6.83 20.96
N SER A 494 -9.18 -7.33 20.29
CA SER A 494 -9.59 -8.72 20.45
C SER A 494 -8.55 -9.71 19.89
N ALA A 495 -8.53 -10.93 20.44
CA ALA A 495 -7.57 -11.95 20.02
C ALA A 495 -7.76 -12.40 18.55
N SER A 496 -8.99 -12.29 18.04
CA SER A 496 -9.33 -12.56 16.64
C SER A 496 -8.82 -11.47 15.69
N SER A 497 -8.49 -10.27 16.18
CA SER A 497 -8.05 -9.15 15.36
C SER A 497 -6.71 -9.41 14.66
N PHE A 498 -6.51 -8.71 13.54
CA PHE A 498 -5.36 -8.88 12.66
C PHE A 498 -5.12 -7.61 11.83
N GLY A 499 -3.92 -7.48 11.27
CA GLY A 499 -3.57 -6.32 10.47
C GLY A 499 -2.12 -6.35 9.99
N HIS A 500 -1.58 -5.17 9.69
CA HIS A 500 -0.17 -5.02 9.35
C HIS A 500 0.30 -3.58 9.49
N SER A 501 1.59 -3.39 9.77
CA SER A 501 2.26 -2.09 9.75
C SER A 501 3.15 -1.92 8.51
N GLY A 502 3.37 -0.69 8.06
CA GLY A 502 4.28 -0.37 6.96
C GLY A 502 5.45 0.49 7.41
N PHE A 503 6.60 0.29 6.75
CA PHE A 503 7.85 0.99 7.08
C PHE A 503 7.73 2.51 6.92
N THR A 504 6.96 2.99 5.95
CA THR A 504 6.69 4.42 5.70
C THR A 504 5.86 5.09 6.80
N GLY A 505 5.37 4.33 7.79
CA GLY A 505 4.57 4.84 8.91
C GLY A 505 3.09 4.44 8.83
N THR A 506 2.70 3.76 7.75
CA THR A 506 1.34 3.24 7.57
C THR A 506 1.01 2.14 8.58
N TYR A 507 -0.27 1.98 8.88
CA TYR A 507 -0.80 0.94 9.75
C TYR A 507 -2.27 0.69 9.44
N THR A 508 -2.69 -0.57 9.45
CA THR A 508 -4.10 -0.93 9.39
C THR A 508 -4.40 -2.12 10.28
N TRP A 509 -5.60 -2.12 10.86
CA TRP A 509 -6.06 -3.14 11.80
C TRP A 509 -7.54 -3.44 11.57
N ILE A 510 -7.89 -4.72 11.68
CA ILE A 510 -9.23 -5.26 11.52
C ILE A 510 -9.56 -6.05 12.79
N ASP A 511 -10.70 -5.76 13.40
CA ASP A 511 -11.19 -6.51 14.56
C ASP A 511 -12.60 -7.07 14.27
N PRO A 512 -12.71 -8.38 13.98
CA PRO A 512 -13.99 -9.04 13.71
C PRO A 512 -14.97 -9.05 14.89
N GLU A 513 -14.48 -9.10 16.13
CA GLU A 513 -15.36 -9.08 17.32
C GLU A 513 -15.96 -7.70 17.55
N GLN A 514 -15.26 -6.65 17.14
CA GLN A 514 -15.75 -5.29 17.19
C GLN A 514 -16.34 -4.80 15.87
N ASP A 515 -16.38 -5.58 14.80
CA ASP A 515 -16.76 -5.13 13.44
C ASP A 515 -16.06 -3.82 13.04
N LEU A 516 -14.74 -3.77 13.24
CA LEU A 516 -13.93 -2.57 13.17
C LEU A 516 -12.85 -2.67 12.09
N VAL A 517 -12.73 -1.62 11.28
CA VAL A 517 -11.58 -1.34 10.40
C VAL A 517 -10.94 -0.02 10.80
N TYR A 518 -9.63 -0.03 10.99
CA TYR A 518 -8.83 1.16 11.25
C TYR A 518 -7.68 1.26 10.24
N VAL A 519 -7.51 2.45 9.66
CA VAL A 519 -6.43 2.80 8.75
C VAL A 519 -5.75 4.08 9.22
N PHE A 520 -4.43 4.06 9.31
CA PHE A 520 -3.57 5.20 9.56
C PHE A 520 -2.50 5.23 8.48
N LEU A 521 -2.49 6.27 7.65
CA LEU A 521 -1.46 6.48 6.63
C LEU A 521 -0.61 7.68 6.99
N SER A 522 0.71 7.54 6.89
CA SER A 522 1.66 8.64 7.06
C SER A 522 2.91 8.38 6.23
N ASN A 523 3.77 9.40 6.14
CA ASN A 523 5.10 9.32 5.56
C ASN A 523 6.16 9.65 6.62
N ARG A 524 6.18 8.89 7.73
CA ARG A 524 7.11 9.09 8.88
C ARG A 524 8.58 9.21 8.47
N VAL A 525 8.92 8.58 7.34
CA VAL A 525 10.28 8.50 6.79
C VAL A 525 10.70 9.79 6.09
N TYR A 526 9.83 10.81 6.04
CA TYR A 526 10.20 12.12 5.54
C TYR A 526 10.81 12.98 6.64
N PRO A 527 11.94 13.69 6.36
CA PRO A 527 12.76 13.60 5.15
C PRO A 527 13.78 12.44 5.20
N THR A 528 13.89 11.73 6.32
CA THR A 528 14.84 10.62 6.52
C THR A 528 14.17 9.42 7.21
N ARG A 529 14.48 8.20 6.74
CA ARG A 529 14.01 6.94 7.36
C ARG A 529 14.35 6.79 8.85
N ASN A 530 15.36 7.52 9.34
CA ASN A 530 15.81 7.50 10.74
C ASN A 530 14.86 8.35 11.62
N ASN A 531 13.60 7.95 11.70
CA ASN A 531 12.57 8.63 12.47
C ASN A 531 11.64 7.62 13.16
N SER A 532 11.93 7.30 14.43
CA SER A 532 11.18 6.32 15.24
C SER A 532 10.03 6.94 16.02
N LYS A 533 9.89 8.28 16.04
CA LYS A 533 9.04 9.00 17.00
C LYS A 533 7.56 8.59 17.01
N ILE A 534 6.99 8.21 15.86
CA ILE A 534 5.62 7.68 15.79
C ILE A 534 5.47 6.39 16.60
N SER A 535 6.48 5.52 16.56
CA SER A 535 6.49 4.27 17.32
C SER A 535 6.84 4.54 18.77
N ASP A 536 7.83 5.40 19.05
CA ASP A 536 8.25 5.73 20.42
C ASP A 536 7.12 6.39 21.22
N ALA A 537 6.34 7.27 20.57
CA ALA A 537 5.15 7.90 21.14
C ALA A 537 3.87 7.06 21.00
N ASN A 538 3.97 5.81 20.52
CA ASN A 538 2.87 4.85 20.40
C ASN A 538 1.66 5.40 19.62
N ILE A 539 1.86 6.24 18.59
CA ILE A 539 0.76 6.98 17.95
C ILE A 539 -0.26 6.04 17.29
N ARG A 540 0.20 5.06 16.51
CA ARG A 540 -0.66 4.22 15.66
C ARG A 540 -1.55 3.30 16.49
N THR A 541 -0.94 2.58 17.41
CA THR A 541 -1.55 1.66 18.38
C THR A 541 -2.27 2.42 19.51
N GLY A 542 -1.83 3.63 19.85
CA GLY A 542 -2.52 4.54 20.77
C GLY A 542 -3.84 5.05 20.22
N ILE A 543 -3.89 5.46 18.94
CA ILE A 543 -5.15 5.79 18.25
C ILE A 543 -6.06 4.56 18.20
N ASN A 544 -5.50 3.37 17.93
CA ASN A 544 -6.25 2.11 17.97
C ASN A 544 -6.88 1.88 19.35
N GLU A 545 -6.11 2.05 20.43
CA GLU A 545 -6.58 1.94 21.82
C GLU A 545 -7.69 2.96 22.15
N VAL A 546 -7.57 4.19 21.65
CA VAL A 546 -8.61 5.23 21.78
C VAL A 546 -9.94 4.77 21.18
N ILE A 547 -9.92 4.06 20.04
CA ILE A 547 -11.14 3.53 19.43
C ILE A 547 -11.84 2.55 20.37
N TYR A 548 -11.12 1.59 20.94
CA TYR A 548 -11.72 0.64 21.91
C TYR A 548 -12.25 1.35 23.17
N LYS A 549 -11.55 2.37 23.66
CA LYS A 549 -12.04 3.21 24.77
C LYS A 549 -13.31 3.97 24.40
N ALA A 550 -13.42 4.47 23.18
CA ALA A 550 -14.60 5.18 22.69
C ALA A 550 -15.81 4.24 22.52
N ILE A 551 -15.60 2.99 22.09
CA ILE A 551 -16.62 1.94 22.07
C ILE A 551 -17.12 1.65 23.49
N LYS A 552 -16.21 1.42 24.45
CA LYS A 552 -16.56 1.18 25.85
C LYS A 552 -17.30 2.34 26.55
N LYS A 553 -17.21 3.56 26.01
CA LYS A 553 -17.85 4.76 26.54
C LYS A 553 -19.20 5.07 25.91
N GLY A 554 -19.47 4.54 24.72
CA GLY A 554 -20.75 4.72 24.03
C GLY A 554 -21.76 3.62 24.36
N ASN A 555 -21.28 2.45 24.80
CA ASN A 555 -22.05 1.45 25.54
C ASN A 555 -22.20 1.85 27.00
#